data_AF-A0A8T6QJC4-F1
#
_entry.id   AF-A0A8T6QJC4-F1
#
_cell.length_a   1.000
_cell.length_b   1.000
_cell.length_c   1.000
_cell.angle_alpha   90.00
_cell.angle_beta   90.00
_cell.angle_gamma   90.00
#
_symmetry.space_group_name_H-M   'P 1'
#
loop_
_entity.id
_entity.type
_entity.pdbx_description
1 polymer ?
#
loop_
_entity_poly.entity_id
_entity_poly.type
_entity_poly.pdbx_seq_one_letter_code
_entity_poly.pdbx_strand_id
1 'polypeptide(L)'
;KPVVPGMKLSKEKCDQVNAIERDKALAWVEKNIRVPLTEPQKAGIASFCPYNIGPGKCFPSTFYRRINAGDRRGACEAIRWWIKDG
;
A
#
# COMPACT_ATOMS: atom_id res chain seq x y z
N LYS A 1 0.85 12.23 -15.18
CA LYS A 1 2.03 12.36 -16.08
C LYS A 1 3.21 11.71 -15.38
N PRO A 2 4.03 10.92 -16.08
CA PRO A 2 5.26 10.39 -15.51
C PRO A 2 6.16 11.52 -15.01
N VAL A 3 6.92 11.23 -13.95
CA VAL A 3 8.05 12.08 -13.56
C VAL A 3 9.15 11.98 -14.64
N VAL A 4 9.90 13.06 -14.87
CA VAL A 4 11.00 13.10 -15.84
C VAL A 4 12.28 13.59 -15.16
N PRO A 5 13.48 13.21 -15.67
CA PRO A 5 14.75 13.72 -15.14
C PRO A 5 14.78 15.25 -15.08
N GLY A 6 15.25 15.79 -13.96
CA GLY A 6 15.33 17.25 -13.73
C GLY A 6 14.02 17.92 -13.28
N MET A 7 12.90 17.20 -13.21
CA MET A 7 11.65 17.73 -12.66
C MET A 7 11.82 18.15 -11.20
N LYS A 8 11.40 19.37 -10.87
CA LYS A 8 11.29 19.88 -9.50
C LYS A 8 9.87 20.33 -9.24
N LEU A 9 9.35 20.00 -8.06
CA LEU A 9 8.03 20.42 -7.60
C LEU A 9 8.21 21.29 -6.35
N SER A 10 7.25 22.18 -6.11
CA SER A 10 7.18 22.89 -4.83
C SER A 10 6.77 21.93 -3.72
N LYS A 11 7.03 22.30 -2.46
CA LYS A 11 6.62 21.50 -1.30
C LYS A 11 5.11 21.29 -1.30
N GLU A 12 4.35 22.35 -1.56
CA GLU A 12 2.88 22.33 -1.60
C GLU A 12 2.39 21.37 -2.67
N LYS A 13 3.09 21.30 -3.81
CA LYS A 13 2.75 20.35 -4.86
C LYS A 13 3.05 18.91 -4.45
N CYS A 14 4.19 18.66 -3.80
CA CYS A 14 4.51 17.35 -3.22
C CYS A 14 3.47 16.90 -2.20
N ASP A 15 3.07 17.79 -1.28
CA ASP A 15 2.06 17.52 -0.26
C ASP A 15 0.70 17.21 -0.90
N GLN A 16 0.31 17.97 -1.93
CA GLN A 16 -0.93 17.74 -2.68
C GLN A 16 -0.95 16.37 -3.36
N VAL A 17 0.10 16.01 -4.11
CA VAL A 17 0.12 14.72 -4.81
C VAL A 17 0.24 13.55 -3.85
N ASN A 18 0.99 13.70 -2.76
CA ASN A 18 1.08 12.69 -1.72
C ASN A 18 -0.27 12.45 -1.03
N ALA A 19 -1.03 13.51 -0.73
CA ALA A 19 -2.38 13.38 -0.18
C ALA A 19 -3.30 12.60 -1.12
N ILE A 20 -3.28 12.91 -2.43
CA ILE A 20 -4.07 12.20 -3.44
C ILE A 20 -3.73 10.71 -3.47
N GLU A 21 -2.45 10.35 -3.53
CA GLU A 21 -2.04 8.94 -3.60
C GLU A 21 -2.27 8.20 -2.27
N ARG A 22 -2.08 8.86 -1.12
CA ARG A 22 -2.44 8.34 0.21
C ARG A 22 -3.94 8.02 0.29
N ASP A 23 -4.80 8.94 -0.14
CA ASP A 23 -6.24 8.78 -0.02
C ASP A 23 -6.75 7.66 -0.94
N LYS A 24 -6.16 7.52 -2.15
CA LYS A 24 -6.39 6.35 -3.03
C LYS A 24 -5.95 5.05 -2.38
N ALA A 25 -4.79 5.05 -1.71
CA ALA A 25 -4.25 3.88 -1.04
C ALA A 25 -5.17 3.43 0.12
N LEU A 26 -5.65 4.37 0.94
CA LEU A 26 -6.61 4.09 2.01
C LEU A 26 -7.95 3.57 1.45
N ALA A 27 -8.50 4.23 0.43
CA ALA A 27 -9.73 3.78 -0.23
C ALA A 27 -9.58 2.37 -0.84
N TRP A 28 -8.39 2.03 -1.36
CA TRP A 28 -8.09 0.69 -1.82
C TRP A 28 -8.13 -0.33 -0.67
N VAL A 29 -7.57 0.00 0.51
CA VAL A 29 -7.61 -0.89 1.68
C VAL A 29 -9.06 -1.16 2.10
N GLU A 30 -9.86 -0.11 2.26
CA GLU A 30 -11.28 -0.23 2.67
C GLU A 30 -12.10 -1.09 1.70
N LYS A 31 -11.80 -0.99 0.40
CA LYS A 31 -12.49 -1.78 -0.62
C LYS A 31 -12.07 -3.25 -0.65
N ASN A 32 -10.80 -3.55 -0.34
CA ASN A 32 -10.19 -4.84 -0.69
C ASN A 32 -9.77 -5.70 0.51
N ILE A 33 -9.75 -5.15 1.73
CA ILE A 33 -9.48 -5.91 2.96
C ILE A 33 -10.79 -6.11 3.72
N ARG A 34 -11.17 -7.37 3.93
CA ARG A 34 -12.49 -7.77 4.42
C ARG A 34 -12.56 -8.03 5.93
N VAL A 35 -11.43 -7.90 6.61
CA VAL A 35 -11.32 -8.10 8.05
C VAL A 35 -11.30 -6.76 8.78
N PRO A 36 -11.80 -6.66 10.02
CA PRO A 36 -11.68 -5.45 10.82
C PRO A 36 -10.21 -5.07 11.03
N LEU A 37 -9.90 -3.79 10.79
CA LEU A 37 -8.58 -3.20 10.94
C LEU A 37 -8.64 -1.96 11.84
N THR A 38 -7.58 -1.76 12.63
CA THR A 38 -7.34 -0.47 13.29
C THR A 38 -6.76 0.53 12.29
N GLU A 39 -6.84 1.83 12.58
CA GLU A 39 -6.27 2.88 11.72
C GLU A 39 -4.77 2.68 11.42
N PRO A 40 -3.89 2.30 12.37
CA PRO A 40 -2.51 1.98 12.07
C PRO A 40 -2.35 0.77 11.14
N GLN A 41 -3.21 -0.24 11.25
CA GLN A 41 -3.18 -1.40 10.35
C GLN A 41 -3.59 -1.00 8.94
N LYS A 42 -4.64 -0.17 8.80
CA LYS A 42 -5.03 0.37 7.48
C LYS A 42 -3.89 1.15 6.85
N ALA A 43 -3.24 2.04 7.60
CA ALA A 43 -2.10 2.81 7.13
C ALA A 43 -0.92 1.92 6.72
N GLY A 44 -0.59 0.90 7.53
CA GLY A 44 0.47 -0.06 7.20
C GLY A 44 0.20 -0.84 5.92
N ILE A 45 -1.03 -1.31 5.74
CA ILE A 45 -1.43 -2.02 4.51
C ILE A 45 -1.46 -1.08 3.32
N ALA A 46 -1.95 0.16 3.47
CA ALA A 46 -1.97 1.17 2.42
C ALA A 46 -0.55 1.51 1.94
N SER A 47 0.40 1.66 2.87
CA SER A 47 1.81 1.89 2.56
C SER A 47 2.42 0.71 1.79
N PHE A 48 2.19 -0.51 2.25
CA PHE A 48 2.78 -1.69 1.63
C PHE A 48 2.14 -2.06 0.29
N CYS A 49 0.81 -2.26 0.25
CA CYS A 49 0.12 -2.87 -0.88
C CYS A 49 -0.13 -1.92 -2.05
N PRO A 50 -1.03 -0.93 -1.95
CA PRO A 50 -1.32 -0.07 -3.08
C PRO A 50 -0.23 0.99 -3.34
N TYR A 51 0.51 1.44 -2.32
CA TYR A 51 1.50 2.53 -2.48
C TYR A 51 2.88 2.03 -2.92
N ASN A 52 3.45 1.01 -2.26
CA ASN A 52 4.79 0.51 -2.58
C ASN A 52 4.80 -0.54 -3.70
N ILE A 53 4.19 -1.72 -3.49
CA ILE A 53 4.24 -2.81 -4.50
C ILE A 53 3.18 -2.67 -5.60
N GLY A 54 2.16 -1.86 -5.36
CA GLY A 54 1.02 -1.65 -6.23
C GLY A 54 -0.02 -2.79 -6.19
N PRO A 55 -1.29 -2.52 -6.57
CA PRO A 55 -2.36 -3.51 -6.54
C PRO A 55 -2.07 -4.78 -7.35
N GLY A 56 -1.39 -4.65 -8.49
CA GLY A 56 -1.06 -5.76 -9.37
C GLY A 56 -0.17 -6.82 -8.70
N LYS A 57 0.80 -6.40 -7.88
CA LYS A 57 1.63 -7.32 -7.08
C LYS A 57 0.94 -7.73 -5.77
N CYS A 58 0.13 -6.85 -5.19
CA CYS A 58 -0.55 -7.15 -3.92
C CYS A 58 -1.65 -8.23 -4.05
N PHE A 59 -2.53 -8.16 -5.06
CA PHE A 59 -3.65 -9.13 -5.19
C PHE A 59 -3.23 -10.61 -5.19
N PRO A 60 -2.20 -11.04 -5.95
CA PRO A 60 -1.75 -12.43 -5.93
C PRO A 60 -0.84 -12.75 -4.73
N SER A 61 -0.50 -11.78 -3.88
CA SER A 61 0.46 -11.97 -2.80
C SER A 61 -0.05 -12.90 -1.69
N THR A 62 0.88 -13.62 -1.08
CA THR A 62 0.59 -14.40 0.14
C THR A 62 0.08 -13.51 1.27
N PHE A 63 0.60 -12.28 1.38
CA PHE A 63 0.10 -11.30 2.35
C PHE A 63 -1.41 -11.06 2.17
N TYR A 64 -1.85 -10.71 0.97
CA TYR A 64 -3.25 -10.36 0.67
C TYR A 64 -4.22 -11.52 0.95
N ARG A 65 -3.82 -12.74 0.58
CA ARG A 65 -4.58 -13.96 0.88
C ARG A 65 -4.69 -14.20 2.38
N ARG A 66 -3.59 -14.10 3.13
CA ARG A 66 -3.56 -14.39 4.57
C ARG A 66 -4.32 -13.34 5.39
N ILE A 67 -4.15 -12.05 5.10
CA ILE A 67 -4.86 -11.00 5.83
C ILE A 67 -6.38 -11.11 5.66
N ASN A 68 -6.86 -11.38 4.43
CA ASN A 68 -8.29 -11.56 4.17
C ASN A 68 -8.87 -12.87 4.73
N ALA A 69 -8.03 -13.87 5.02
CA ALA A 69 -8.41 -15.07 5.76
C ALA A 69 -8.39 -14.88 7.28
N GLY A 70 -8.06 -13.67 7.78
CA GLY A 70 -7.92 -13.39 9.20
C GLY A 70 -6.59 -13.85 9.82
N ASP A 71 -5.69 -14.45 9.03
CA ASP A 71 -4.36 -14.86 9.48
C ASP A 71 -3.41 -13.65 9.55
N ARG A 72 -3.53 -12.89 10.64
CA ARG A 72 -2.72 -11.70 10.89
C ARG A 72 -1.23 -12.04 11.07
N ARG A 73 -0.90 -13.13 11.77
CA ARG A 73 0.49 -13.51 12.03
C ARG A 73 1.20 -13.92 10.74
N GLY A 74 0.57 -14.77 9.94
CA GLY A 74 1.13 -15.17 8.66
C GLY A 74 1.14 -14.04 7.63
N ALA A 75 0.21 -13.08 7.71
CA ALA A 75 0.29 -11.85 6.91
C ALA A 75 1.53 -11.01 7.29
N CYS A 76 1.77 -10.78 8.58
CA CYS A 76 2.96 -10.08 9.06
C CYS A 76 4.27 -10.77 8.66
N GLU A 77 4.31 -12.11 8.70
CA GLU A 77 5.43 -12.90 8.19
C GLU A 77 5.65 -12.65 6.69
N ALA A 78 4.59 -12.71 5.88
CA ALA A 78 4.67 -12.59 4.43
C ALA A 78 5.17 -11.21 3.95
N ILE A 79 4.90 -10.13 4.68
CA ILE A 79 5.45 -8.79 4.37
C ILE A 79 6.98 -8.82 4.36
N ARG A 80 7.61 -9.61 5.25
CA ARG A 80 9.08 -9.68 5.39
C ARG A 80 9.78 -10.30 4.17
N TRP A 81 9.04 -10.88 3.23
CA TRP A 81 9.60 -11.47 2.01
C TRP A 81 9.79 -10.44 0.89
N TRP A 82 9.15 -9.27 0.98
CA TRP A 82 9.22 -8.20 0.00
C TRP A 82 10.45 -7.31 0.19
N ILE A 83 11.63 -7.92 0.08
CA ILE A 83 12.95 -7.29 0.30
C ILE A 83 13.77 -7.09 -0.99
N LYS A 84 13.14 -7.29 -2.15
CA LYS A 84 13.79 -7.18 -3.47
C LYS A 84 13.08 -6.11 -4.29
N ASP A 85 13.87 -5.32 -5.01
CA ASP A 85 13.42 -4.40 -6.05
C ASP A 85 14.25 -4.66 -7.30
N GLY A 86 13.64 -4.56 -8.49
CA GLY A 86 14.22 -5.01 -9.75
C GLY A 86 13.21 -5.15 -10.88
#